data_AF-A0A6J7XQU0-F1
#
_entry.id   AF-A0A6J7XQU0-F1
#
_cell.length_a   1.000
_cell.length_b   1.000
_cell.length_c   1.000
_cell.angle_alpha   90.00
_cell.angle_beta   90.00
_cell.angle_gamma   90.00
#
_symmetry.space_group_name_H-M   'P 1'
#
loop_
_entity.id
_entity.type
_entity.pdbx_description
1 polymer ?
#
loop_
_entity_poly.entity_id
_entity_poly.type
_entity_poly.pdbx_seq_one_letter_code
_entity_poly.pdbx_strand_id
1 'polypeptide(L)'
;MRMSRKLLALLLLLPFSITPASAIDVPSNFSFHGSGYGHGVGMSQMGARSMALAGRTSEEILKYFYKDVAIEPVVDSKILRVNIGHLLTSTKISTNTEGGLVQLFSGDIGDQVDAVPIAVFSSKASLNLSVLGASVVPSVSIGKKITSFTKSRNFTVRWSGTRYLSGSDALISVSHNGTTRKYRYGQMQIRAVKDAVLGYRLELTNSLRLGDEYLWGISEMPSYWPLAALQAQAIASRTYALSKAGIYRAACDCDLYGEISDQLFLGYAKELEFKYGLVWKQSVIETAGSVITQAGLPITAYFFSSSGGKTELALNAWGSARAFTQIVDDPGSLDIALNPRFVTWDRTVAQSVIAAAFLLPDVLTLEVLTRNESGTVGQIRATSSTGVQFTIRGETFRSRTKIPSAYFDLVGVQN
;
A
#
# COMPACT_ATOMS: atom_id res chain seq x y z
N MET A 1 42.38 -64.41 -65.00
CA MET A 1 41.53 -63.64 -65.94
C MET A 1 40.16 -63.43 -65.31
N ARG A 2 39.85 -62.22 -64.84
CA ARG A 2 38.50 -61.63 -64.81
C ARG A 2 38.59 -60.22 -64.20
N MET A 3 38.62 -59.24 -65.10
CA MET A 3 38.42 -57.82 -64.81
C MET A 3 36.99 -57.61 -64.28
N SER A 4 36.82 -56.80 -63.23
CA SER A 4 35.50 -56.24 -62.90
C SER A 4 35.55 -54.71 -63.00
N ARG A 5 34.52 -54.19 -63.66
CA ARG A 5 34.36 -52.81 -64.15
C ARG A 5 34.04 -51.86 -62.99
N LYS A 6 34.67 -50.68 -62.96
CA LYS A 6 34.24 -49.57 -62.10
C LYS A 6 32.99 -48.93 -62.70
N LEU A 7 31.87 -48.96 -61.99
CA LEU A 7 30.67 -48.18 -62.30
C LEU A 7 30.74 -46.87 -61.49
N LEU A 8 30.67 -45.74 -62.19
CA LEU A 8 30.62 -44.40 -61.61
C LEU A 8 29.15 -44.11 -61.21
N ALA A 9 28.86 -43.94 -59.92
CA ALA A 9 27.54 -43.55 -59.45
C ALA A 9 27.44 -42.02 -59.38
N LEU A 10 26.55 -41.44 -60.19
CA LEU A 10 26.23 -40.02 -60.21
C LEU A 10 25.26 -39.71 -59.06
N LEU A 11 25.70 -38.96 -58.05
CA LEU A 11 24.89 -38.55 -56.91
C LEU A 11 24.00 -37.35 -57.31
N LEU A 12 22.69 -37.57 -57.49
CA LEU A 12 21.72 -36.48 -57.61
C LEU A 12 21.52 -35.81 -56.24
N LEU A 13 21.97 -34.56 -56.10
CA LEU A 13 21.62 -33.69 -54.97
C LEU A 13 20.22 -33.13 -55.19
N LEU A 14 19.23 -33.68 -54.47
CA LEU A 14 17.91 -33.08 -54.30
C LEU A 14 18.04 -31.85 -53.39
N PRO A 15 17.52 -30.67 -53.79
CA PRO A 15 17.48 -29.51 -52.90
C PRO A 15 16.47 -29.79 -51.78
N PHE A 16 16.96 -29.96 -50.55
CA PHE A 16 16.12 -29.88 -49.37
C PHE A 16 15.58 -28.45 -49.26
N SER A 17 14.30 -28.27 -49.52
CA SER A 17 13.59 -27.04 -49.15
C SER A 17 13.51 -27.01 -47.62
N ILE A 18 14.40 -26.23 -46.99
CA ILE A 18 14.26 -25.87 -45.58
C ILE A 18 13.02 -24.99 -45.49
N THR A 19 11.89 -25.54 -45.04
CA THR A 19 10.76 -24.71 -44.63
C THR A 19 11.25 -23.82 -43.49
N PRO A 20 11.14 -22.48 -43.58
CA PRO A 20 11.45 -21.64 -42.44
C PRO A 20 10.56 -22.10 -41.29
N ALA A 21 11.16 -22.49 -40.16
CA ALA A 21 10.41 -22.67 -38.93
C ALA A 21 9.67 -21.35 -38.69
N SER A 22 8.34 -21.37 -38.77
CA SER A 22 7.53 -20.21 -38.40
C SER A 22 7.90 -19.86 -36.98
N ALA A 23 8.55 -18.71 -36.79
CA ALA A 23 8.79 -18.18 -35.46
C ALA A 23 7.43 -18.08 -34.77
N ILE A 24 7.30 -18.73 -33.61
CA ILE A 24 6.09 -18.60 -32.81
C ILE A 24 5.96 -17.12 -32.47
N ASP A 25 4.90 -16.50 -32.98
CA ASP A 25 4.64 -15.09 -32.76
C ASP A 25 4.16 -14.89 -31.32
N VAL A 26 5.07 -14.41 -30.47
CA VAL A 26 4.77 -14.14 -29.06
C VAL A 26 4.00 -12.83 -28.99
N PRO A 27 2.83 -12.81 -28.35
CA PRO A 27 1.98 -11.62 -28.27
C PRO A 27 2.71 -10.44 -27.66
N SER A 28 2.53 -9.25 -28.21
CA SER A 28 3.11 -8.03 -27.63
C SER A 28 2.37 -7.59 -26.35
N ASN A 29 1.07 -7.92 -26.25
CA ASN A 29 0.23 -7.52 -25.13
C ASN A 29 -0.98 -8.45 -24.89
N PHE A 30 -1.56 -8.36 -23.69
CA PHE A 30 -2.72 -9.12 -23.25
C PHE A 30 -3.80 -8.16 -22.76
N SER A 31 -5.05 -8.38 -23.19
CA SER A 31 -6.17 -7.51 -22.84
C SER A 31 -7.16 -8.19 -21.87
N PHE A 32 -7.56 -7.44 -20.86
CA PHE A 32 -8.39 -7.87 -19.74
C PHE A 32 -9.60 -6.95 -19.61
N HIS A 33 -10.75 -7.55 -19.34
CA HIS A 33 -11.97 -6.86 -18.97
C HIS A 33 -12.36 -7.31 -17.56
N GLY A 34 -12.80 -6.41 -16.70
CA GLY A 34 -13.12 -6.80 -15.33
C GLY A 34 -13.90 -5.76 -14.54
N SER A 35 -14.07 -6.04 -13.25
CA SER A 35 -14.84 -5.22 -12.31
C SER A 35 -14.14 -5.12 -10.95
N GLY A 36 -14.45 -4.12 -10.16
CA GLY A 36 -13.86 -3.88 -8.84
C GLY A 36 -12.44 -3.32 -8.86
N TYR A 37 -11.97 -2.95 -7.67
CA TYR A 37 -10.63 -2.41 -7.43
C TYR A 37 -10.12 -2.79 -6.04
N GLY A 38 -8.99 -3.50 -6.00
CA GLY A 38 -8.38 -4.01 -4.78
C GLY A 38 -8.49 -5.54 -4.64
N HIS A 39 -8.15 -6.03 -3.45
CA HIS A 39 -7.97 -7.47 -3.18
C HIS A 39 -9.27 -8.21 -2.80
N GLY A 40 -10.39 -7.52 -2.64
CA GLY A 40 -11.70 -8.14 -2.41
C GLY A 40 -11.99 -8.60 -0.97
N VAL A 41 -11.01 -8.59 -0.07
CA VAL A 41 -11.13 -9.20 1.28
C VAL A 41 -11.57 -8.17 2.34
N GLY A 42 -12.61 -8.49 3.12
CA GLY A 42 -13.09 -7.66 4.22
C GLY A 42 -14.10 -6.60 3.78
N MET A 43 -14.02 -5.39 4.35
CA MET A 43 -15.00 -4.34 4.05
C MET A 43 -14.77 -3.68 2.69
N SER A 44 -15.79 -3.72 1.83
CA SER A 44 -15.84 -2.94 0.58
C SER A 44 -16.19 -1.49 0.90
N GLN A 45 -15.38 -0.53 0.46
CA GLN A 45 -15.66 0.90 0.66
C GLN A 45 -16.90 1.34 -0.12
N MET A 46 -17.07 0.90 -1.39
CA MET A 46 -18.30 1.13 -2.15
C MET A 46 -19.52 0.47 -1.50
N GLY A 47 -19.35 -0.76 -1.00
CA GLY A 47 -20.41 -1.47 -0.28
C GLY A 47 -20.84 -0.75 1.00
N ALA A 48 -19.88 -0.32 1.82
CA ALA A 48 -20.12 0.48 3.02
C ALA A 48 -20.82 1.80 2.70
N ARG A 49 -20.42 2.48 1.61
CA ARG A 49 -21.08 3.69 1.13
C ARG A 49 -22.55 3.43 0.77
N SER A 50 -22.82 2.38 -0.01
CA SER A 50 -24.17 2.00 -0.43
C SER A 50 -25.05 1.65 0.77
N MET A 51 -24.54 0.84 1.71
CA MET A 51 -25.25 0.48 2.93
C MET A 51 -25.55 1.69 3.82
N ALA A 52 -24.61 2.62 3.96
CA ALA A 52 -24.82 3.85 4.72
C ALA A 52 -25.87 4.76 4.05
N LEU A 53 -25.91 4.85 2.71
CA LEU A 53 -26.98 5.55 1.98
C LEU A 53 -28.34 4.87 2.19
N ALA A 54 -28.36 3.56 2.39
CA ALA A 54 -29.55 2.79 2.75
C ALA A 54 -29.90 2.86 4.26
N GLY A 55 -29.25 3.74 5.03
CA GLY A 55 -29.56 3.99 6.44
C GLY A 55 -28.96 2.99 7.44
N ARG A 56 -28.06 2.11 7.00
CA ARG A 56 -27.34 1.20 7.92
C ARG A 56 -26.35 1.97 8.80
N THR A 57 -26.25 1.55 10.05
CA THR A 57 -25.26 2.02 11.02
C THR A 57 -23.87 1.47 10.70
N SER A 58 -22.83 2.09 11.27
CA SER A 58 -21.45 1.61 11.12
C SER A 58 -21.27 0.19 11.67
N GLU A 59 -21.92 -0.16 12.78
CA GLU A 59 -21.89 -1.51 13.35
C GLU A 59 -22.54 -2.55 12.42
N GLU A 60 -23.71 -2.24 11.83
CA GLU A 60 -24.36 -3.14 10.86
C GLU A 60 -23.50 -3.34 9.60
N ILE A 61 -22.85 -2.28 9.12
CA ILE A 61 -21.91 -2.37 7.99
C ILE A 61 -20.75 -3.31 8.33
N LEU A 62 -20.13 -3.12 9.50
CA LEU A 62 -18.99 -3.95 9.91
C LEU A 62 -19.38 -5.41 10.13
N LYS A 63 -20.49 -5.68 10.83
CA LYS A 63 -20.98 -7.05 11.06
C LYS A 63 -21.44 -7.74 9.78
N TYR A 64 -21.78 -6.99 8.74
CA TYR A 64 -22.06 -7.55 7.42
C TYR A 64 -20.78 -8.04 6.73
N PHE A 65 -19.70 -7.26 6.76
CA PHE A 65 -18.46 -7.61 6.05
C PHE A 65 -17.52 -8.54 6.84
N TYR A 66 -17.59 -8.55 8.16
CA TYR A 66 -16.75 -9.38 9.01
C TYR A 66 -17.57 -10.42 9.77
N LYS A 67 -17.13 -11.67 9.68
CA LYS A 67 -17.85 -12.83 10.20
C LYS A 67 -17.55 -13.07 11.68
N ASP A 68 -18.59 -13.36 12.46
CA ASP A 68 -18.48 -13.76 13.88
C ASP A 68 -17.61 -12.78 14.69
N VAL A 69 -17.91 -11.49 14.56
CA VAL A 69 -17.20 -10.40 15.24
C VAL A 69 -18.09 -9.64 16.22
N ALA A 70 -17.46 -9.02 17.21
CA ALA A 70 -18.07 -8.00 18.06
C ALA A 70 -17.45 -6.63 17.78
N ILE A 71 -18.21 -5.56 18.08
CA ILE A 71 -17.68 -4.20 18.11
C ILE A 71 -17.57 -3.80 19.57
N GLU A 72 -16.34 -3.66 20.05
CA GLU A 72 -16.06 -3.50 21.48
C GLU A 72 -15.16 -2.29 21.73
N PRO A 73 -15.32 -1.60 22.87
CA PRO A 73 -14.41 -0.54 23.27
C PRO A 73 -13.08 -1.11 23.78
N VAL A 74 -11.97 -0.56 23.33
CA VAL A 74 -10.63 -0.85 23.83
C VAL A 74 -9.84 0.43 24.08
N VAL A 75 -8.81 0.34 24.91
CA VAL A 75 -7.83 1.42 25.08
C VAL A 75 -6.95 1.50 23.83
N ASP A 76 -7.02 2.62 23.11
CA ASP A 76 -6.28 2.89 21.87
C ASP A 76 -5.16 3.94 22.06
N SER A 77 -4.56 3.99 23.25
CA SER A 77 -3.48 4.93 23.60
C SER A 77 -2.10 4.50 23.10
N LYS A 78 -1.99 3.42 22.30
CA LYS A 78 -0.71 2.92 21.79
C LYS A 78 -0.03 3.98 20.92
N ILE A 79 1.31 4.02 20.99
CA ILE A 79 2.12 4.83 20.09
C ILE A 79 2.54 3.96 18.91
N LEU A 80 2.20 4.40 17.71
CA LEU A 80 2.52 3.76 16.45
C LEU A 80 3.71 4.46 15.81
N ARG A 81 4.70 3.68 15.38
CA ARG A 81 5.78 4.16 14.52
C ARG A 81 5.39 3.98 13.05
N VAL A 82 4.94 5.05 12.41
CA VAL A 82 4.41 5.03 11.04
C VAL A 82 5.49 5.48 10.07
N ASN A 83 5.85 4.66 9.09
CA ASN A 83 6.78 5.05 8.05
C ASN A 83 6.13 6.07 7.09
N ILE A 84 6.75 7.22 6.93
CA ILE A 84 6.28 8.34 6.09
C ILE A 84 7.31 8.71 4.99
N GLY A 85 8.31 7.86 4.82
CA GLY A 85 9.41 8.02 3.87
C GLY A 85 10.28 6.79 3.85
N HIS A 86 10.08 5.94 2.84
CA HIS A 86 10.72 4.63 2.71
C HIS A 86 11.84 4.66 1.67
N LEU A 87 12.97 4.00 1.97
CA LEU A 87 14.12 3.84 1.06
C LEU A 87 14.65 5.17 0.48
N LEU A 88 14.65 6.25 1.27
CA LEU A 88 15.04 7.58 0.79
C LEU A 88 16.57 7.74 0.74
N THR A 89 17.06 8.59 -0.17
CA THR A 89 18.47 9.03 -0.15
C THR A 89 18.65 10.33 0.63
N SER A 90 17.62 11.18 0.64
CA SER A 90 17.57 12.41 1.43
C SER A 90 16.13 12.81 1.76
N THR A 91 15.98 13.65 2.78
CA THR A 91 14.72 14.33 3.11
C THR A 91 14.99 15.71 3.69
N LYS A 92 14.01 16.60 3.54
CA LYS A 92 14.03 17.96 4.08
C LYS A 92 12.83 18.18 4.98
N ILE A 93 13.06 18.75 6.16
CA ILE A 93 12.05 19.08 7.16
C ILE A 93 12.09 20.59 7.41
N SER A 94 10.94 21.26 7.36
CA SER A 94 10.84 22.70 7.65
C SER A 94 9.48 23.06 8.22
N THR A 95 9.39 24.22 8.85
CA THR A 95 8.11 24.84 9.22
C THR A 95 8.04 26.26 8.66
N ASN A 96 6.83 26.66 8.24
CA ASN A 96 6.51 28.04 7.91
C ASN A 96 5.55 28.66 8.93
N THR A 97 5.22 27.94 10.01
CA THR A 97 4.35 28.45 11.07
C THR A 97 5.11 29.50 11.87
N GLU A 98 4.52 30.68 12.00
CA GLU A 98 5.05 31.75 12.84
C GLU A 98 5.07 31.32 14.32
N GLY A 99 6.19 31.58 15.01
CA GLY A 99 6.42 31.08 16.38
C GLY A 99 6.64 29.57 16.49
N GLY A 100 6.55 28.82 15.38
CA GLY A 100 6.82 27.39 15.36
C GLY A 100 8.30 27.08 15.60
N LEU A 101 8.57 26.15 16.51
CA LEU A 101 9.92 25.67 16.83
C LEU A 101 10.10 24.21 16.41
N VAL A 102 11.30 23.87 15.97
CA VAL A 102 11.73 22.52 15.62
C VAL A 102 13.06 22.24 16.32
N GLN A 103 13.15 21.07 16.94
CA GLN A 103 14.30 20.60 17.69
C GLN A 103 14.86 19.32 17.06
N LEU A 104 16.18 19.27 16.89
CA LEU A 104 16.91 18.07 16.44
C LEU A 104 17.64 17.45 17.62
N PHE A 105 17.54 16.14 17.77
CA PHE A 105 18.23 15.34 18.78
C PHE A 105 19.07 14.27 18.11
N SER A 106 20.26 14.00 18.66
CA SER A 106 21.02 12.82 18.30
C SER A 106 20.42 11.59 18.99
N GLY A 107 20.22 10.50 18.25
CA GLY A 107 19.66 9.26 18.81
C GLY A 107 18.18 9.04 18.49
N ASP A 108 17.69 7.87 18.90
CA ASP A 108 16.28 7.48 18.89
C ASP A 108 15.70 7.81 20.27
N ILE A 109 15.02 8.96 20.38
CA ILE A 109 14.46 9.42 21.65
C ILE A 109 13.04 8.87 21.77
N GLY A 110 12.84 8.08 22.83
CA GLY A 110 11.55 7.45 23.12
C GLY A 110 10.45 8.45 23.46
N ASP A 111 9.24 7.93 23.65
CA ASP A 111 8.12 8.73 24.13
C ASP A 111 8.36 9.21 25.57
N GLN A 112 7.99 10.46 25.88
CA GLN A 112 8.15 11.09 27.19
C GLN A 112 9.58 11.08 27.76
N VAL A 113 10.60 10.89 26.92
CA VAL A 113 12.01 10.99 27.32
C VAL A 113 12.48 12.42 27.10
N ASP A 114 13.00 13.04 28.16
CA ASP A 114 13.69 14.32 28.07
C ASP A 114 15.10 14.13 27.51
N ALA A 115 15.48 15.01 26.60
CA ALA A 115 16.80 15.05 26.00
C ALA A 115 17.17 16.49 25.69
N VAL A 116 18.47 16.76 25.53
CA VAL A 116 18.95 18.09 25.13
C VAL A 116 19.04 18.14 23.59
N PRO A 117 18.39 19.12 22.93
CA PRO A 117 18.48 19.24 21.49
C PRO A 117 19.88 19.69 21.07
N ILE A 118 20.39 19.11 19.99
CA ILE A 118 21.65 19.53 19.36
C ILE A 118 21.43 20.73 18.41
N ALA A 119 20.19 20.99 18.01
CA ALA A 119 19.80 22.16 17.24
C ALA A 119 18.36 22.56 17.57
N VAL A 120 18.10 23.87 17.58
CA VAL A 120 16.75 24.45 17.65
C VAL A 120 16.63 25.50 16.56
N PHE A 121 15.56 25.44 15.78
CA PHE A 121 15.31 26.38 14.69
C PHE A 121 13.81 26.63 14.51
N SER A 122 13.47 27.67 13.75
CA SER A 122 12.08 28.11 13.54
C SER A 122 11.78 28.34 12.06
N SER A 123 10.72 29.11 11.77
CA SER A 123 10.39 29.53 10.41
C SER A 123 11.61 30.10 9.65
N LYS A 124 11.66 29.88 8.32
CA LYS A 124 12.78 30.24 7.41
C LYS A 124 14.02 29.35 7.50
N ALA A 125 14.09 28.41 8.43
CA ALA A 125 15.12 27.38 8.47
C ALA A 125 14.62 26.05 7.88
N SER A 126 15.54 25.20 7.45
CA SER A 126 15.23 23.83 7.05
C SER A 126 16.30 22.86 7.50
N LEU A 127 15.88 21.73 8.04
CA LEU A 127 16.70 20.57 8.34
C LEU A 127 16.80 19.70 7.09
N ASN A 128 18.01 19.43 6.65
CA ASN A 128 18.31 18.52 5.54
C ASN A 128 19.01 17.30 6.11
N LEU A 129 18.57 16.12 5.68
CA LEU A 129 19.08 14.82 6.13
C LEU A 129 19.41 13.99 4.91
N SER A 130 20.62 13.44 4.84
CA SER A 130 21.03 12.52 3.77
C SER A 130 21.67 11.26 4.34
N VAL A 131 21.64 10.17 3.59
CA VAL A 131 22.32 8.92 3.96
C VAL A 131 23.77 8.90 3.47
N LEU A 132 24.69 8.45 4.32
CA LEU A 132 26.08 8.17 3.97
C LEU A 132 26.53 6.89 4.68
N GLY A 133 26.53 5.77 3.96
CA GLY A 133 26.76 4.45 4.54
C GLY A 133 25.73 4.17 5.65
N ALA A 134 26.18 3.66 6.79
CA ALA A 134 25.31 3.35 7.93
C ALA A 134 24.89 4.58 8.77
N SER A 135 25.09 5.81 8.27
CA SER A 135 24.84 7.05 9.01
C SER A 135 23.91 7.99 8.26
N VAL A 136 23.18 8.78 9.04
CA VAL A 136 22.42 9.96 8.62
C VAL A 136 23.30 11.19 8.85
N VAL A 137 23.35 12.08 7.85
CA VAL A 137 24.11 13.33 7.87
C VAL A 137 23.13 14.50 7.94
N PRO A 138 22.97 15.13 9.13
CA PRO A 138 22.11 16.29 9.30
C PRO A 138 22.82 17.62 8.99
N SER A 139 22.07 18.56 8.42
CA SER A 139 22.45 19.97 8.37
C SER A 139 21.22 20.88 8.48
N VAL A 140 21.39 22.06 9.04
CA VAL A 140 20.35 23.10 9.08
C VAL A 140 20.77 24.25 8.17
N SER A 141 19.87 24.61 7.25
CA SER A 141 20.05 25.73 6.33
C SER A 141 19.14 26.89 6.73
N ILE A 142 19.73 28.08 6.89
CA ILE A 142 19.04 29.35 7.13
C ILE A 142 19.45 30.32 6.04
N GLY A 143 18.58 30.56 5.06
CA GLY A 143 18.96 31.26 3.83
C GLY A 143 20.11 30.53 3.13
N LYS A 144 21.25 31.22 2.95
CA LYS A 144 22.48 30.66 2.35
C LYS A 144 23.42 30.01 3.38
N LYS A 145 23.21 30.22 4.68
CA LYS A 145 24.07 29.67 5.74
C LYS A 145 23.69 28.23 6.02
N ILE A 146 24.66 27.33 5.97
CA ILE A 146 24.49 25.90 6.29
C ILE A 146 25.32 25.58 7.54
N THR A 147 24.70 24.92 8.51
CA THR A 147 25.36 24.40 9.70
C THR A 147 25.21 22.89 9.73
N SER A 148 26.33 22.17 9.68
CA SER A 148 26.37 20.71 9.71
C SER A 148 26.52 20.20 11.15
N PHE A 149 25.95 19.03 11.45
CA PHE A 149 26.10 18.39 12.75
C PHE A 149 26.75 17.00 12.58
N THR A 150 27.27 16.46 13.69
CA THR A 150 27.91 15.14 13.71
C THR A 150 26.95 14.07 13.19
N LYS A 151 27.40 13.27 12.22
CA LYS A 151 26.61 12.15 11.69
C LYS A 151 26.37 11.08 12.77
N SER A 152 25.21 10.45 12.73
CA SER A 152 24.82 9.37 13.64
C SER A 152 23.99 8.34 12.89
N ARG A 153 23.76 7.15 13.48
CA ARG A 153 22.88 6.13 12.89
C ARG A 153 21.42 6.58 12.85
N ASN A 154 21.02 7.42 13.79
CA ASN A 154 19.66 7.92 13.91
C ASN A 154 19.57 9.30 14.58
N PHE A 155 18.47 9.99 14.29
CA PHE A 155 18.09 11.28 14.87
C PHE A 155 16.59 11.30 15.18
N THR A 156 16.22 12.16 16.12
CA THR A 156 14.83 12.45 16.44
C THR A 156 14.54 13.93 16.21
N VAL A 157 13.35 14.24 15.70
CA VAL A 157 12.87 15.60 15.45
C VAL A 157 11.57 15.80 16.21
N ARG A 158 11.53 16.84 17.05
CA ARG A 158 10.32 17.29 17.77
C ARG A 158 9.99 18.71 17.36
N TRP A 159 8.72 19.09 17.45
CA TRP A 159 8.27 20.44 17.11
C TRP A 159 7.14 20.93 18.00
N SER A 160 7.00 22.25 18.07
CA SER A 160 6.10 22.91 19.00
C SER A 160 4.63 22.64 18.68
N GLY A 161 3.78 22.73 19.72
CA GLY A 161 2.35 22.46 19.62
C GLY A 161 2.03 20.98 19.58
N THR A 162 2.99 20.11 19.92
CA THR A 162 2.80 18.67 20.06
C THR A 162 2.95 18.28 21.53
N ARG A 163 2.58 17.03 21.84
CA ARG A 163 2.83 16.43 23.16
C ARG A 163 4.32 16.28 23.54
N TYR A 164 5.24 16.53 22.60
CA TYR A 164 6.67 16.43 22.81
C TYR A 164 7.37 17.79 22.95
N LEU A 165 6.69 18.88 22.59
CA LEU A 165 7.18 20.25 22.76
C LEU A 165 5.99 21.23 22.77
N SER A 166 5.79 21.89 23.91
CA SER A 166 4.80 22.96 24.05
C SER A 166 5.17 24.18 23.21
N GLY A 167 4.17 24.97 22.83
CA GLY A 167 4.34 26.20 22.05
C GLY A 167 3.32 26.30 20.91
N SER A 168 3.60 27.16 19.92
CA SER A 168 2.72 27.35 18.76
C SER A 168 2.50 26.05 17.98
N ASP A 169 1.29 25.90 17.45
CA ASP A 169 0.80 24.79 16.63
C ASP A 169 1.54 24.66 15.28
N ALA A 170 2.79 24.24 15.34
CA ALA A 170 3.66 24.20 14.17
C ALA A 170 3.22 23.12 13.18
N LEU A 171 3.17 23.52 11.91
CA LEU A 171 2.92 22.62 10.79
C LEU A 171 4.26 22.30 10.12
N ILE A 172 4.59 21.02 10.09
CA ILE A 172 5.85 20.51 9.56
C ILE A 172 5.66 20.06 8.13
N SER A 173 6.43 20.65 7.23
CA SER A 173 6.56 20.19 5.85
C SER A 173 7.74 19.22 5.77
N VAL A 174 7.47 18.01 5.30
CA VAL A 174 8.47 17.01 4.97
C VAL A 174 8.49 16.86 3.46
N SER A 175 9.66 17.07 2.86
CA SER A 175 9.87 16.97 1.43
C SER A 175 10.86 15.86 1.11
N HIS A 176 10.50 14.99 0.17
CA HIS A 176 11.37 13.96 -0.41
C HIS A 176 10.81 13.55 -1.77
N ASN A 177 11.67 13.07 -2.68
CA ASN A 177 11.28 12.57 -4.00
C ASN A 177 10.29 13.48 -4.78
N GLY A 178 10.47 14.80 -4.71
CA GLY A 178 9.61 15.78 -5.39
C GLY A 178 8.22 15.99 -4.76
N THR A 179 7.91 15.32 -3.65
CA THR A 179 6.64 15.45 -2.93
C THR A 179 6.84 16.16 -1.60
N THR A 180 5.87 16.98 -1.19
CA THR A 180 5.83 17.58 0.15
C THR A 180 4.56 17.18 0.86
N ARG A 181 4.68 16.59 2.06
CA ARG A 181 3.55 16.28 2.95
C ARG A 181 3.64 17.12 4.22
N LYS A 182 2.47 17.41 4.82
CA LYS A 182 2.34 18.25 6.00
C LYS A 182 1.90 17.45 7.22
N TYR A 183 2.54 17.66 8.35
CA TYR A 183 2.28 16.94 9.61
C TYR A 183 2.12 17.92 10.76
N ARG A 184 1.10 17.68 11.58
CA ARG A 184 0.76 18.50 12.75
C ARG A 184 1.12 17.81 14.06
N TYR A 185 1.12 16.48 14.08
CA TYR A 185 1.24 15.66 15.28
C TYR A 185 2.40 14.66 15.21
N GLY A 186 2.82 14.20 16.39
CA GLY A 186 3.86 13.19 16.56
C GLY A 186 5.25 13.75 16.84
N GLN A 187 6.24 12.87 16.76
CA GLN A 187 7.67 13.17 16.67
C GLN A 187 8.26 12.29 15.58
N MET A 188 9.27 12.75 14.86
CA MET A 188 9.84 12.00 13.75
C MET A 188 11.17 11.36 14.12
N GLN A 189 11.38 10.13 13.66
CA GLN A 189 12.66 9.44 13.74
C GLN A 189 13.22 9.21 12.34
N ILE A 190 14.52 9.40 12.20
CA ILE A 190 15.26 9.19 10.96
C ILE A 190 16.37 8.20 11.23
N ARG A 191 16.40 7.10 10.48
CA ARG A 191 17.38 6.04 10.66
C ARG A 191 17.95 5.59 9.31
N ALA A 192 19.26 5.33 9.28
CA ALA A 192 19.87 4.62 8.17
C ALA A 192 19.63 3.09 8.31
N VAL A 193 18.95 2.49 7.35
CA VAL A 193 18.63 1.06 7.27
C VAL A 193 19.27 0.45 6.03
N LYS A 194 19.80 -0.76 6.14
CA LYS A 194 20.41 -1.49 5.02
C LYS A 194 19.33 -2.24 4.25
N ASP A 195 19.04 -1.79 3.04
CA ASP A 195 18.27 -2.55 2.06
C ASP A 195 19.15 -3.60 1.37
N ALA A 196 18.54 -4.73 0.98
CA ALA A 196 19.24 -5.85 0.39
C ALA A 196 19.82 -5.56 -1.01
N VAL A 197 19.16 -4.68 -1.78
CA VAL A 197 19.49 -4.39 -3.19
C VAL A 197 20.13 -3.02 -3.32
N LEU A 198 19.56 -2.02 -2.65
CA LEU A 198 19.90 -0.62 -2.79
C LEU A 198 21.01 -0.15 -1.84
N GLY A 199 21.40 -0.99 -0.88
CA GLY A 199 22.32 -0.63 0.19
C GLY A 199 21.66 0.25 1.25
N TYR A 200 22.42 1.13 1.90
CA TYR A 200 21.84 1.97 2.95
C TYR A 200 20.89 3.04 2.40
N ARG A 201 19.74 3.17 3.04
CA ARG A 201 18.71 4.19 2.78
C ARG A 201 18.19 4.78 4.09
N LEU A 202 17.56 5.94 4.00
CA LEU A 202 16.86 6.56 5.12
C LEU A 202 15.44 6.02 5.21
N GLU A 203 15.08 5.62 6.42
CA GLU A 203 13.71 5.43 6.84
C GLU A 203 13.31 6.62 7.72
N LEU A 204 12.23 7.30 7.32
CA LEU A 204 11.63 8.39 8.07
C LEU A 204 10.31 7.89 8.65
N THR A 205 10.20 7.89 9.97
CA THR A 205 8.99 7.47 10.68
C THR A 205 8.43 8.59 11.54
N ASN A 206 7.13 8.57 11.79
CA ASN A 206 6.44 9.47 12.70
C ASN A 206 5.77 8.65 13.81
N SER A 207 6.13 8.94 15.05
CA SER A 207 5.58 8.32 16.26
C SER A 207 4.32 9.05 16.71
N LEU A 208 3.17 8.42 16.52
CA LEU A 208 1.83 8.99 16.70
C LEU A 208 1.04 8.18 17.71
N ARG A 209 0.22 8.81 18.55
CA ARG A 209 -0.81 8.08 19.29
C ARG A 209 -1.80 7.46 18.29
N LEU A 210 -2.44 6.33 18.65
CA LEU A 210 -3.32 5.61 17.74
C LEU A 210 -4.71 6.26 17.67
N GLY A 211 -5.36 6.42 18.83
CA GLY A 211 -6.76 6.86 18.92
C GLY A 211 -7.04 8.26 18.39
N ASP A 212 -6.02 9.11 18.41
CA ASP A 212 -5.94 10.45 17.83
C ASP A 212 -4.58 10.62 17.16
N GLU A 213 -4.26 11.74 16.52
CA GLU A 213 -3.02 11.92 15.73
C GLU A 213 -2.90 11.02 14.48
N TYR A 214 -2.77 9.69 14.65
CA TYR A 214 -2.69 8.73 13.55
C TYR A 214 -4.01 8.62 12.79
N LEU A 215 -5.11 8.29 13.47
CA LEU A 215 -6.40 8.07 12.81
C LEU A 215 -6.94 9.33 12.12
N TRP A 216 -6.62 10.53 12.63
CA TRP A 216 -7.00 11.79 11.97
C TRP A 216 -6.33 11.97 10.61
N GLY A 217 -5.16 11.35 10.38
CA GLY A 217 -4.43 11.43 9.13
C GLY A 217 -4.68 10.28 8.15
N ILE A 218 -5.55 9.33 8.49
CA ILE A 218 -5.91 8.20 7.61
C ILE A 218 -6.78 8.70 6.46
N SER A 219 -6.38 8.35 5.23
CA SER A 219 -6.97 8.86 3.99
C SER A 219 -7.45 7.76 3.06
N GLU A 220 -8.13 6.76 3.60
CA GLU A 220 -8.64 5.62 2.84
C GLU A 220 -9.96 5.93 2.11
N MET A 221 -10.80 6.78 2.71
CA MET A 221 -12.10 7.16 2.17
C MET A 221 -12.25 8.68 2.03
N PRO A 222 -12.92 9.19 0.98
CA PRO A 222 -13.24 10.61 0.85
C PRO A 222 -14.13 11.09 2.01
N SER A 223 -13.78 12.19 2.67
CA SER A 223 -14.50 12.61 3.88
C SER A 223 -15.90 13.18 3.65
N TYR A 224 -16.32 13.35 2.39
CA TYR A 224 -17.69 13.76 2.04
C TYR A 224 -18.68 12.58 1.98
N TRP A 225 -18.21 11.35 2.19
CA TRP A 225 -19.07 10.17 2.20
C TRP A 225 -19.99 10.13 3.43
N PRO A 226 -21.06 9.32 3.39
CA PRO A 226 -22.01 9.21 4.49
C PRO A 226 -21.33 8.86 5.82
N LEU A 227 -21.82 9.46 6.90
CA LEU A 227 -21.22 9.38 8.24
C LEU A 227 -21.01 7.92 8.71
N ALA A 228 -22.02 7.05 8.55
CA ALA A 228 -21.90 5.65 8.97
C ALA A 228 -20.79 4.89 8.24
N ALA A 229 -20.52 5.23 6.97
CA ALA A 229 -19.42 4.63 6.22
C ALA A 229 -18.06 5.16 6.70
N LEU A 230 -17.96 6.45 7.02
CA LEU A 230 -16.74 7.05 7.62
C LEU A 230 -16.45 6.46 9.00
N GLN A 231 -17.47 6.28 9.84
CA GLN A 231 -17.36 5.64 11.15
C GLN A 231 -16.93 4.17 11.03
N ALA A 232 -17.51 3.40 10.09
CA ALA A 232 -17.09 2.03 9.83
C ALA A 232 -15.62 1.97 9.39
N GLN A 233 -15.20 2.87 8.50
CA GLN A 233 -13.79 2.98 8.09
C GLN A 233 -12.87 3.38 9.25
N ALA A 234 -13.28 4.31 10.12
CA ALA A 234 -12.49 4.69 11.29
C ALA A 234 -12.28 3.50 12.25
N ILE A 235 -13.33 2.73 12.52
CA ILE A 235 -13.28 1.52 13.35
C ILE A 235 -12.41 0.44 12.71
N ALA A 236 -12.58 0.16 11.41
CA ALA A 236 -11.75 -0.80 10.69
C ALA A 236 -10.28 -0.37 10.67
N SER A 237 -10.01 0.92 10.43
CA SER A 237 -8.66 1.46 10.42
C SER A 237 -7.99 1.40 11.80
N ARG A 238 -8.72 1.72 12.87
CA ARG A 238 -8.27 1.58 14.26
C ARG A 238 -7.90 0.13 14.58
N THR A 239 -8.77 -0.80 14.19
CA THR A 239 -8.59 -2.23 14.43
C THR A 239 -7.36 -2.77 13.70
N TYR A 240 -7.19 -2.42 12.41
CA TYR A 240 -6.02 -2.81 11.62
C TYR A 240 -4.73 -2.30 12.26
N ALA A 241 -4.67 -1.00 12.59
CA ALA A 241 -3.49 -0.42 13.22
C ALA A 241 -3.17 -1.07 14.57
N LEU A 242 -4.19 -1.39 15.36
CA LEU A 242 -4.03 -2.06 16.65
C LEU A 242 -3.48 -3.48 16.53
N SER A 243 -3.83 -4.21 15.46
CA SER A 243 -3.30 -5.55 15.18
C SER A 243 -1.83 -5.55 14.71
N LYS A 244 -1.33 -4.39 14.25
CA LYS A 244 0.09 -4.18 13.87
C LYS A 244 0.92 -3.52 14.97
N ALA A 245 0.29 -2.83 15.91
CA ALA A 245 0.96 -2.05 16.94
C ALA A 245 1.93 -2.91 17.77
N GLY A 246 3.20 -2.51 17.81
CA GLY A 246 4.27 -3.21 18.53
C GLY A 246 4.93 -4.35 17.74
N ILE A 247 4.48 -4.64 16.52
CA ILE A 247 5.14 -5.58 15.61
C ILE A 247 6.17 -4.82 14.78
N TYR A 248 7.35 -4.62 15.37
CA TYR A 248 8.43 -3.85 14.74
C TYR A 248 8.98 -4.56 13.49
N ARG A 249 9.05 -3.82 12.38
CA ARG A 249 9.66 -4.27 11.12
C ARG A 249 10.96 -3.52 10.87
N ALA A 250 12.07 -4.24 10.94
CA ALA A 250 13.41 -3.67 10.77
C ALA A 250 13.65 -3.03 9.39
N ALA A 251 12.98 -3.50 8.34
CA ALA A 251 13.16 -3.01 6.97
C ALA A 251 12.64 -1.57 6.76
N CYS A 252 11.65 -1.13 7.53
CA CYS A 252 11.06 0.21 7.44
C CYS A 252 11.24 1.03 8.72
N ASP A 253 11.89 0.46 9.74
CA ASP A 253 11.98 1.04 11.07
C ASP A 253 10.58 1.39 11.65
N CYS A 254 9.57 0.54 11.43
CA CYS A 254 8.16 0.92 11.61
C CYS A 254 7.26 -0.23 12.09
N ASP A 255 6.13 0.13 12.69
CA ASP A 255 4.99 -0.76 12.92
C ASP A 255 4.12 -0.84 11.64
N LEU A 256 3.90 0.31 11.00
CA LEU A 256 2.97 0.51 9.87
C LEU A 256 3.65 1.31 8.76
N TYR A 257 3.41 0.96 7.50
CA TYR A 257 3.69 1.85 6.38
C TYR A 257 2.54 2.87 6.25
N GLY A 258 2.85 4.14 6.01
CA GLY A 258 1.87 5.19 5.69
C GLY A 258 1.42 5.19 4.23
N GLU A 259 1.44 4.02 3.59
CA GLU A 259 1.13 3.78 2.19
C GLU A 259 0.19 2.58 2.05
N ILE A 260 -0.24 2.28 0.83
CA ILE A 260 -1.21 1.22 0.49
C ILE A 260 -0.77 -0.21 0.88
N SER A 261 0.50 -0.40 1.25
CA SER A 261 0.99 -1.68 1.79
C SER A 261 0.45 -1.98 3.19
N ASP A 262 0.03 -0.95 3.93
CA ASP A 262 -0.73 -1.06 5.17
C ASP A 262 -1.95 -0.14 5.12
N GLN A 263 -1.78 1.14 5.43
CA GLN A 263 -2.86 2.14 5.39
C GLN A 263 -2.34 3.48 4.88
N LEU A 264 -3.08 4.10 3.96
CA LEU A 264 -2.74 5.40 3.41
C LEU A 264 -2.86 6.48 4.49
N PHE A 265 -1.70 6.96 4.96
CA PHE A 265 -1.58 8.02 5.94
C PHE A 265 -1.05 9.29 5.28
N LEU A 266 -1.91 10.30 5.13
CA LEU A 266 -1.55 11.61 4.57
C LEU A 266 -1.25 12.66 5.65
N GLY A 267 -1.40 12.31 6.92
CA GLY A 267 -1.21 13.23 8.03
C GLY A 267 -2.21 14.40 7.96
N TYR A 268 -1.73 15.62 8.19
CA TYR A 268 -2.60 16.79 8.33
C TYR A 268 -3.33 17.17 7.03
N ALA A 269 -2.88 16.68 5.87
CA ALA A 269 -3.59 16.89 4.62
C ALA A 269 -5.03 16.35 4.65
N LYS A 270 -5.29 15.30 5.45
CA LYS A 270 -6.63 14.73 5.61
C LYS A 270 -7.58 15.69 6.32
N GLU A 271 -7.12 16.31 7.40
CA GLU A 271 -7.89 17.29 8.16
C GLU A 271 -8.11 18.60 7.38
N LEU A 272 -7.22 18.90 6.42
CA LEU A 272 -7.32 20.08 5.55
C LEU A 272 -8.27 19.89 4.36
N GLU A 273 -8.90 18.73 4.19
CA GLU A 273 -9.93 18.56 3.15
C GLU A 273 -11.04 19.60 3.35
N PHE A 274 -11.26 20.45 2.35
CA PHE A 274 -12.15 21.61 2.46
C PHE A 274 -13.56 21.17 2.91
N LYS A 275 -14.02 21.71 4.05
CA LYS A 275 -15.27 21.38 4.77
C LYS A 275 -15.35 19.96 5.35
N TYR A 276 -14.80 18.97 4.66
CA TYR A 276 -15.04 17.56 4.99
C TYR A 276 -13.98 16.94 5.90
N GLY A 277 -12.78 17.50 6.01
CA GLY A 277 -11.74 16.98 6.91
C GLY A 277 -12.18 16.96 8.38
N LEU A 278 -13.02 17.93 8.78
CA LEU A 278 -13.66 17.97 10.10
C LEU A 278 -14.65 16.83 10.30
N VAL A 279 -15.36 16.39 9.26
CA VAL A 279 -16.30 15.25 9.31
C VAL A 279 -15.55 13.94 9.56
N TRP A 280 -14.41 13.74 8.87
CA TRP A 280 -13.55 12.59 9.15
C TRP A 280 -13.04 12.60 10.59
N LYS A 281 -12.47 13.74 11.03
CA LYS A 281 -11.98 13.90 12.41
C LYS A 281 -13.08 13.61 13.44
N GLN A 282 -14.28 14.12 13.21
CA GLN A 282 -15.43 13.88 14.06
C GLN A 282 -15.85 12.41 14.07
N SER A 283 -15.83 11.72 12.92
CA SER A 283 -16.10 10.28 12.84
C SER A 283 -15.11 9.44 13.66
N VAL A 284 -13.83 9.83 13.69
CA VAL A 284 -12.80 9.19 14.52
C VAL A 284 -13.09 9.41 16.02
N ILE A 285 -13.51 10.61 16.41
CA ILE A 285 -13.86 10.98 17.79
C ILE A 285 -15.10 10.23 18.26
N GLU A 286 -16.16 10.18 17.45
CA GLU A 286 -17.42 9.51 17.79
C GLU A 286 -17.28 7.99 17.91
N THR A 287 -16.24 7.42 17.29
CA THR A 287 -15.93 5.99 17.35
C THR A 287 -14.73 5.69 18.25
N ALA A 288 -14.35 6.63 19.14
CA ALA A 288 -13.20 6.47 20.02
C ALA A 288 -13.21 5.12 20.75
N GLY A 289 -12.08 4.41 20.73
CA GLY A 289 -11.94 3.08 21.32
C GLY A 289 -12.70 1.93 20.64
N SER A 290 -13.63 2.19 19.71
CA SER A 290 -14.40 1.11 19.06
C SER A 290 -13.54 0.33 18.07
N VAL A 291 -13.43 -0.99 18.28
CA VAL A 291 -12.67 -1.91 17.42
C VAL A 291 -13.47 -3.18 17.11
N ILE A 292 -13.06 -3.89 16.07
CA ILE A 292 -13.64 -5.16 15.63
C ILE A 292 -12.85 -6.29 16.28
N THR A 293 -13.50 -7.09 17.12
CA THR A 293 -12.86 -8.20 17.82
C THR A 293 -13.46 -9.54 17.40
N GLN A 294 -12.64 -10.58 17.48
CA GLN A 294 -13.07 -11.97 17.39
C GLN A 294 -12.40 -12.72 18.54
N ALA A 295 -13.20 -13.40 19.38
CA ALA A 295 -12.74 -14.00 20.63
C ALA A 295 -11.98 -13.00 21.54
N GLY A 296 -12.46 -11.76 21.62
CA GLY A 296 -11.89 -10.69 22.48
C GLY A 296 -10.57 -10.08 21.98
N LEU A 297 -10.08 -10.50 20.80
CA LEU A 297 -8.86 -9.96 20.21
C LEU A 297 -9.16 -9.15 18.94
N PRO A 298 -8.50 -8.00 18.72
CA PRO A 298 -8.64 -7.24 17.48
C PRO A 298 -8.29 -8.08 16.25
N ILE A 299 -9.18 -8.09 15.26
CA ILE A 299 -8.91 -8.76 13.97
C ILE A 299 -7.89 -7.95 13.15
N THR A 300 -7.31 -8.57 12.11
CA THR A 300 -6.69 -7.76 11.05
C THR A 300 -7.78 -7.30 10.09
N ALA A 301 -8.38 -6.14 10.37
CA ALA A 301 -9.52 -5.61 9.62
C ALA A 301 -9.11 -5.13 8.22
N TYR A 302 -9.12 -6.05 7.25
CA TYR A 302 -8.88 -5.74 5.83
C TYR A 302 -10.05 -4.96 5.23
N PHE A 303 -9.75 -4.05 4.31
CA PHE A 303 -10.75 -3.31 3.54
C PHE A 303 -10.17 -2.95 2.17
N PHE A 304 -11.02 -2.66 1.20
CA PHE A 304 -10.63 -2.39 -0.18
C PHE A 304 -11.66 -1.50 -0.88
N SER A 305 -11.33 -1.00 -2.08
CA SER A 305 -12.15 0.01 -2.75
C SER A 305 -13.51 -0.50 -3.24
N SER A 306 -13.51 -1.51 -4.11
CA SER A 306 -14.74 -2.08 -4.67
C SER A 306 -14.54 -3.52 -5.13
N SER A 307 -15.61 -4.31 -5.12
CA SER A 307 -15.60 -5.71 -5.56
C SER A 307 -16.15 -5.85 -6.97
N GLY A 308 -16.08 -7.07 -7.53
CA GLY A 308 -16.85 -7.44 -8.72
C GLY A 308 -18.28 -7.87 -8.44
N GLY A 309 -18.83 -7.53 -7.26
CA GLY A 309 -20.18 -7.87 -6.82
C GLY A 309 -20.25 -8.73 -5.55
N LYS A 310 -19.16 -9.38 -5.16
CA LYS A 310 -19.02 -10.13 -3.90
C LYS A 310 -17.64 -9.92 -3.28
N THR A 311 -17.55 -9.97 -1.95
CA THR A 311 -16.26 -10.00 -1.23
C THR A 311 -15.57 -11.36 -1.37
N GLU A 312 -14.31 -11.44 -0.93
CA GLU A 312 -13.43 -12.60 -1.05
C GLU A 312 -12.87 -13.07 0.30
N LEU A 313 -12.53 -14.36 0.39
CA LEU A 313 -11.83 -14.95 1.52
C LEU A 313 -10.33 -14.66 1.49
N ALA A 314 -9.72 -14.44 2.65
CA ALA A 314 -8.27 -14.36 2.78
C ALA A 314 -7.54 -15.64 2.30
N LEU A 315 -8.20 -16.80 2.40
CA LEU A 315 -7.68 -18.07 1.90
C LEU A 315 -7.50 -18.02 0.38
N ASN A 316 -8.49 -17.49 -0.35
CA ASN A 316 -8.45 -17.42 -1.81
C ASN A 316 -7.48 -16.34 -2.30
N ALA A 317 -7.50 -15.17 -1.65
CA ALA A 317 -6.62 -14.06 -2.01
C ALA A 317 -5.14 -14.34 -1.66
N TRP A 318 -4.86 -14.85 -0.46
CA TRP A 318 -3.49 -14.91 0.08
C TRP A 318 -3.04 -16.30 0.54
N GLY A 319 -3.92 -17.30 0.53
CA GLY A 319 -3.57 -18.69 0.87
C GLY A 319 -3.56 -19.00 2.35
N SER A 320 -3.97 -18.06 3.20
CA SER A 320 -4.07 -18.25 4.64
C SER A 320 -5.46 -17.88 5.09
N ALA A 321 -6.17 -18.85 5.67
CA ALA A 321 -7.52 -18.63 6.17
C ALA A 321 -7.53 -17.60 7.32
N ARG A 322 -8.62 -16.84 7.37
CA ARG A 322 -8.95 -15.88 8.42
C ARG A 322 -10.44 -16.04 8.72
N ALA A 323 -10.76 -16.49 9.93
CA ALA A 323 -12.13 -16.88 10.29
C ALA A 323 -13.13 -15.71 10.20
N PHE A 324 -12.67 -14.47 10.41
CA PHE A 324 -13.47 -13.26 10.28
C PHE A 324 -13.73 -12.81 8.82
N THR A 325 -13.16 -13.47 7.81
CA THR A 325 -13.42 -13.14 6.39
C THR A 325 -14.54 -14.00 5.83
N GLN A 326 -15.40 -13.41 5.01
CA GLN A 326 -16.54 -14.08 4.37
C GLN A 326 -16.83 -13.51 2.97
N ILE A 327 -17.52 -14.30 2.17
CA ILE A 327 -18.06 -13.91 0.86
C ILE A 327 -19.49 -13.41 1.08
N VAL A 328 -19.71 -12.12 0.88
CA VAL A 328 -21.03 -11.48 0.96
C VAL A 328 -21.27 -10.62 -0.27
N ASP A 329 -22.54 -10.39 -0.60
CA ASP A 329 -22.92 -9.56 -1.73
C ASP A 329 -22.50 -8.10 -1.51
N ASP A 330 -22.11 -7.44 -2.59
CA ASP A 330 -21.71 -6.04 -2.59
C ASP A 330 -22.34 -5.33 -3.80
N PRO A 331 -23.67 -5.11 -3.76
CA PRO A 331 -24.38 -4.43 -4.84
C PRO A 331 -23.90 -2.99 -5.04
N GLY A 332 -23.36 -2.35 -3.98
CA GLY A 332 -22.80 -1.00 -4.05
C GLY A 332 -21.63 -0.87 -5.02
N SER A 333 -20.83 -1.92 -5.19
CA SER A 333 -19.75 -1.94 -6.19
C SER A 333 -20.22 -2.08 -7.63
N LEU A 334 -21.45 -2.59 -7.85
CA LEU A 334 -22.06 -2.75 -9.17
C LEU A 334 -22.91 -1.56 -9.60
N ASP A 335 -23.13 -0.59 -8.70
CA ASP A 335 -23.87 0.63 -8.99
C ASP A 335 -23.00 1.62 -9.78
N ILE A 336 -23.36 1.89 -11.03
CA ILE A 336 -22.61 2.78 -11.94
C ILE A 336 -22.62 4.24 -11.48
N ALA A 337 -23.64 4.67 -10.75
CA ALA A 337 -23.69 6.03 -10.22
C ALA A 337 -22.76 6.17 -9.01
N LEU A 338 -22.62 5.13 -8.19
CA LEU A 338 -21.72 5.13 -7.03
C LEU A 338 -20.26 4.83 -7.40
N ASN A 339 -20.03 3.88 -8.31
CA ASN A 339 -18.72 3.33 -8.70
C ASN A 339 -18.42 3.43 -10.21
N PRO A 340 -18.56 4.60 -10.85
CA PRO A 340 -18.50 4.72 -12.32
C PRO A 340 -17.19 4.26 -12.95
N ARG A 341 -16.10 4.19 -12.17
CA ARG A 341 -14.75 3.84 -12.65
C ARG A 341 -14.45 2.35 -12.62
N PHE A 342 -15.14 1.59 -11.77
CA PHE A 342 -14.79 0.20 -11.50
C PHE A 342 -15.99 -0.74 -11.45
N VAL A 343 -17.22 -0.30 -11.76
CA VAL A 343 -18.27 -1.25 -12.17
C VAL A 343 -17.76 -2.12 -13.31
N THR A 344 -17.05 -1.49 -14.26
CA THR A 344 -16.32 -2.16 -15.33
C THR A 344 -15.02 -1.44 -15.62
N TRP A 345 -14.01 -2.15 -16.10
CA TRP A 345 -12.76 -1.59 -16.60
C TRP A 345 -12.14 -2.49 -17.66
N ASP A 346 -11.37 -1.87 -18.57
CA ASP A 346 -10.54 -2.56 -19.55
C ASP A 346 -9.06 -2.20 -19.32
N ARG A 347 -8.17 -3.19 -19.40
CA ARG A 347 -6.72 -2.99 -19.26
C ARG A 347 -5.96 -3.84 -20.24
N THR A 348 -4.94 -3.23 -20.84
CA THR A 348 -3.94 -3.92 -21.64
C THR A 348 -2.63 -3.96 -20.87
N VAL A 349 -2.03 -5.13 -20.77
CA VAL A 349 -0.78 -5.37 -20.04
C VAL A 349 0.27 -5.87 -21.03
N ALA A 350 1.45 -5.23 -21.00
CA ALA A 350 2.57 -5.62 -21.85
C ALA A 350 3.04 -7.04 -21.53
N GLN A 351 3.45 -7.79 -22.57
CA GLN A 351 4.00 -9.14 -22.46
C GLN A 351 5.09 -9.24 -21.39
N SER A 352 6.01 -8.28 -21.35
CA SER A 352 7.11 -8.26 -20.37
C SER A 352 6.63 -8.23 -18.91
N VAL A 353 5.50 -7.57 -18.64
CA VAL A 353 4.89 -7.55 -17.30
C VAL A 353 4.21 -8.88 -16.98
N ILE A 354 3.54 -9.49 -17.97
CA ILE A 354 2.94 -10.81 -17.83
C ILE A 354 4.03 -11.87 -17.57
N ALA A 355 5.08 -11.90 -18.38
CA ALA A 355 6.22 -12.80 -18.21
C ALA A 355 6.90 -12.64 -16.84
N ALA A 356 7.17 -11.39 -16.42
CA ALA A 356 7.70 -11.12 -15.10
C ALA A 356 6.76 -11.60 -13.98
N ALA A 357 5.43 -11.49 -14.15
CA ALA A 357 4.46 -11.95 -13.15
C ALA A 357 4.51 -13.48 -12.96
N PHE A 358 4.84 -14.25 -13.99
CA PHE A 358 4.98 -15.71 -13.94
C PHE A 358 6.43 -16.20 -13.77
N LEU A 359 7.41 -15.30 -13.72
CA LEU A 359 8.84 -15.63 -13.73
C LEU A 359 9.25 -16.44 -14.98
N LEU A 360 8.62 -16.13 -16.12
CA LEU A 360 8.90 -16.74 -17.41
C LEU A 360 9.69 -15.76 -18.30
N PRO A 361 10.46 -16.24 -19.30
CA PRO A 361 11.13 -15.38 -20.27
C PRO A 361 10.14 -14.71 -21.23
N ASP A 362 9.05 -15.41 -21.56
CA ASP A 362 7.93 -14.93 -22.35
C ASP A 362 6.64 -15.64 -21.95
N VAL A 363 5.50 -15.12 -22.45
CA VAL A 363 4.21 -15.79 -22.34
C VAL A 363 3.52 -15.78 -23.70
N LEU A 364 3.21 -16.98 -24.20
CA LEU A 364 2.47 -17.20 -25.43
C LEU A 364 0.96 -17.23 -25.18
N THR A 365 0.52 -17.92 -24.13
CA THR A 365 -0.91 -18.04 -23.79
C THR A 365 -1.17 -17.83 -22.31
N LEU A 366 -2.35 -17.27 -22.01
CA LEU A 366 -2.93 -17.19 -20.68
C LEU A 366 -4.25 -17.96 -20.65
N GLU A 367 -4.51 -18.64 -19.55
CA GLU A 367 -5.74 -19.41 -19.34
C GLU A 367 -6.21 -19.26 -17.89
N VAL A 368 -7.47 -18.85 -17.71
CA VAL A 368 -8.15 -18.90 -16.41
C VAL A 368 -8.59 -20.34 -16.17
N LEU A 369 -7.99 -20.99 -15.16
CA LEU A 369 -8.26 -22.40 -14.86
C LEU A 369 -9.48 -22.58 -13.96
N THR A 370 -9.63 -21.70 -12.96
CA THR A 370 -10.71 -21.79 -11.97
C THR A 370 -11.20 -20.40 -11.57
N ARG A 371 -12.44 -20.33 -11.08
CA ARG A 371 -13.02 -19.17 -10.41
C ARG A 371 -13.39 -19.55 -8.98
N ASN A 372 -13.21 -18.61 -8.06
CA ASN A 372 -13.71 -18.73 -6.69
C ASN A 372 -15.22 -18.47 -6.68
N GLU A 373 -15.89 -18.81 -5.57
CA GLU A 373 -17.33 -18.56 -5.38
C GLU A 373 -17.71 -17.07 -5.52
N SER A 374 -16.80 -16.16 -5.17
CA SER A 374 -16.95 -14.71 -5.35
C SER A 374 -16.95 -14.26 -6.82
N GLY A 375 -16.58 -15.15 -7.75
CA GLY A 375 -16.36 -14.85 -9.17
C GLY A 375 -14.94 -14.41 -9.54
N THR A 376 -14.08 -14.12 -8.56
CA THR A 376 -12.66 -13.80 -8.83
C THR A 376 -11.94 -15.00 -9.46
N VAL A 377 -10.89 -14.72 -10.24
CA VAL A 377 -10.01 -15.75 -10.79
C VAL A 377 -9.31 -16.48 -9.64
N GLY A 378 -9.56 -17.78 -9.51
CA GLY A 378 -8.92 -18.64 -8.51
C GLY A 378 -7.50 -18.97 -8.91
N GLN A 379 -7.33 -19.55 -10.09
CA GLN A 379 -6.04 -19.88 -10.68
C GLN A 379 -5.97 -19.44 -12.15
N ILE A 380 -4.80 -18.92 -12.53
CA ILE A 380 -4.46 -18.56 -13.91
C ILE A 380 -3.12 -19.18 -14.27
N ARG A 381 -3.02 -19.70 -15.49
CA ARG A 381 -1.83 -20.36 -16.04
C ARG A 381 -1.28 -19.55 -17.21
N ALA A 382 0.04 -19.42 -17.25
CA ALA A 382 0.78 -18.97 -18.41
C ALA A 382 1.53 -20.14 -19.05
N THR A 383 1.62 -20.14 -20.38
CA THR A 383 2.49 -21.04 -21.15
C THR A 383 3.49 -20.21 -21.94
N SER A 384 4.79 -20.51 -21.83
CA SER A 384 5.85 -19.86 -22.62
C SER A 384 5.89 -20.37 -24.07
N SER A 385 6.65 -19.68 -24.93
CA SER A 385 6.91 -20.14 -26.31
C SER A 385 7.61 -21.51 -26.39
N THR A 386 8.32 -21.88 -25.32
CA THR A 386 8.99 -23.18 -25.15
C THR A 386 8.10 -24.26 -24.52
N GLY A 387 6.83 -23.95 -24.23
CA GLY A 387 5.87 -24.89 -23.63
C GLY A 387 5.96 -25.04 -22.11
N VAL A 388 6.80 -24.25 -21.42
CA VAL A 388 6.88 -24.24 -19.96
C VAL A 388 5.62 -23.59 -19.39
N GLN A 389 4.99 -24.24 -18.43
CA GLN A 389 3.76 -23.75 -17.79
C GLN A 389 4.01 -23.33 -16.35
N PHE A 390 3.37 -22.24 -15.93
CA PHE A 390 3.38 -21.79 -14.54
C PHE A 390 1.98 -21.32 -14.13
N THR A 391 1.54 -21.75 -12.96
CA THR A 391 0.20 -21.43 -12.42
C THR A 391 0.35 -20.61 -11.15
N ILE A 392 -0.42 -19.51 -11.06
CA ILE A 392 -0.50 -18.66 -9.88
C ILE A 392 -1.96 -18.35 -9.54
N ARG A 393 -2.21 -17.86 -8.32
CA ARG A 393 -3.54 -17.38 -7.92
C ARG A 393 -3.90 -16.09 -8.66
N GLY A 394 -5.19 -15.84 -8.88
CA GLY A 394 -5.65 -14.61 -9.52
C GLY A 394 -5.24 -13.34 -8.78
N GLU A 395 -5.28 -13.31 -7.45
CA GLU A 395 -4.81 -12.13 -6.69
C GLU A 395 -3.29 -11.94 -6.79
N THR A 396 -2.51 -13.03 -6.82
CA THR A 396 -1.06 -12.95 -7.08
C THR A 396 -0.79 -12.37 -8.45
N PHE A 397 -1.53 -12.81 -9.47
CA PHE A 397 -1.45 -12.24 -10.82
C PHE A 397 -1.80 -10.75 -10.79
N ARG A 398 -2.94 -10.37 -10.20
CA ARG A 398 -3.38 -8.98 -10.08
C ARG A 398 -2.34 -8.09 -9.41
N SER A 399 -1.78 -8.54 -8.29
CA SER A 399 -0.74 -7.79 -7.57
C SER A 399 0.52 -7.58 -8.41
N ARG A 400 0.95 -8.57 -9.18
CA ARG A 400 2.17 -8.51 -9.99
C ARG A 400 1.99 -7.71 -11.28
N THR A 401 0.81 -7.75 -11.89
CA THR A 401 0.51 -7.04 -13.14
C THR A 401 -0.11 -5.66 -12.92
N LYS A 402 -0.53 -5.35 -11.69
CA LYS A 402 -1.17 -4.10 -11.28
C LYS A 402 -2.50 -3.82 -11.99
N ILE A 403 -3.18 -4.86 -12.48
CA ILE A 403 -4.57 -4.70 -12.91
C ILE A 403 -5.48 -4.39 -11.70
N PRO A 404 -6.67 -3.81 -11.91
CA PRO A 404 -7.50 -3.28 -10.83
C PRO A 404 -7.91 -4.32 -9.78
N SER A 405 -8.33 -5.52 -10.21
CA SER A 405 -8.84 -6.58 -9.32
C SER A 405 -8.56 -7.97 -9.88
N ALA A 406 -8.79 -9.01 -9.06
CA ALA A 406 -8.79 -10.40 -9.51
C ALA A 406 -10.12 -10.84 -10.17
N TYR A 407 -11.10 -9.94 -10.31
CA TYR A 407 -12.35 -10.20 -11.04
C TYR A 407 -12.19 -9.71 -12.48
N PHE A 408 -11.78 -10.61 -13.36
CA PHE A 408 -11.55 -10.31 -14.77
C PHE A 408 -11.77 -11.52 -15.68
N ASP A 409 -11.90 -11.23 -16.97
CA ASP A 409 -11.92 -12.14 -18.11
C ASP A 409 -10.79 -11.77 -19.10
N LEU A 410 -10.30 -12.76 -19.84
CA LEU A 410 -9.37 -12.56 -20.95
C LEU A 410 -10.18 -12.17 -22.19
N VAL A 411 -9.90 -11.00 -22.76
CA VAL A 411 -10.63 -10.49 -23.94
C VAL A 411 -9.98 -10.96 -25.25
N GLY A 412 -8.65 -11.11 -25.24
CA GLY A 412 -7.90 -11.55 -26.41
C GLY A 412 -6.40 -11.35 -26.25
N VAL A 413 -5.68 -11.97 -27.17
CA VAL A 413 -4.23 -11.89 -27.31
C VAL A 413 -3.95 -11.08 -28.58
N GLN A 414 -3.28 -9.93 -28.45
CA GLN A 414 -2.92 -9.12 -29.61
C GLN A 414 -1.44 -9.33 -29.93
N ASN A 415 -1.18 -9.76 -31.17
CA ASN A 415 0.18 -9.86 -31.71
C ASN A 415 0.67 -8.46 -32.09
#